data_AF-A0A7W1IJI7-F1
#
_entry.id   AF-A0A7W1IJI7-F1
#
_cell.length_a   1.000
_cell.length_b   1.000
_cell.length_c   1.000
_cell.angle_alpha   90.00
_cell.angle_beta   90.00
_cell.angle_gamma   90.00
#
_symmetry.space_group_name_H-M   'P 1'
#
loop_
_entity.id
_entity.type
_entity.pdbx_description
1 polymer ?
#
loop_
_entity_poly.entity_id
_entity_poly.type
_entity_poly.pdbx_seq_one_letter_code
_entity_poly.pdbx_strand_id
1 'polypeptide(L)'
;MITNAIWFIVGLFEVILGLRFIFKILGANPTSGFIHFLYSVSGFLSAPFDNIFGVRAAATQEGVLVFEPSILVAMLVYLLIGWGIVKLLNLNHPADTV
;
A
#
# COMPACT_ATOMS: atom_id res chain seq x y z
N MET A 1 -17.45 -6.96 -14.69
CA MET A 1 -16.78 -5.65 -14.87
C MET A 1 -16.37 -5.01 -13.54
N ILE A 2 -17.27 -4.93 -12.55
CA ILE A 2 -16.98 -4.31 -11.22
C ILE A 2 -15.81 -4.99 -10.50
N THR A 3 -15.77 -6.32 -10.44
CA THR A 3 -14.66 -7.08 -9.83
C THR A 3 -13.29 -6.73 -10.42
N ASN A 4 -13.22 -6.53 -11.74
CA ASN A 4 -11.96 -6.17 -12.41
C ASN A 4 -11.51 -4.76 -12.03
N ALA A 5 -12.44 -3.82 -11.88
CA ALA A 5 -12.14 -2.47 -11.43
C ALA A 5 -11.59 -2.46 -9.99
N ILE A 6 -12.16 -3.28 -9.10
CA ILE A 6 -11.66 -3.42 -7.72
C ILE A 6 -10.23 -3.95 -7.73
N TRP A 7 -9.96 -5.03 -8.46
CA TRP A 7 -8.61 -5.59 -8.56
C TRP A 7 -7.60 -4.64 -9.20
N PHE A 8 -8.03 -3.82 -10.16
CA PHE A 8 -7.19 -2.78 -10.73
C PHE A 8 -6.80 -1.71 -9.69
N ILE A 9 -7.76 -1.22 -8.89
CA ILE A 9 -7.51 -0.23 -7.84
C ILE A 9 -6.60 -0.80 -6.76
N VAL A 10 -6.88 -2.03 -6.30
CA VAL A 10 -6.02 -2.74 -5.33
C VAL A 10 -4.62 -2.90 -5.88
N GLY A 11 -4.48 -3.40 -7.12
CA GLY A 11 -3.18 -3.55 -7.78
C GLY A 11 -2.43 -2.23 -7.93
N LEU A 12 -3.13 -1.13 -8.22
CA LEU A 12 -2.52 0.20 -8.28
C LEU A 12 -1.95 0.63 -6.92
N PHE A 13 -2.69 0.43 -5.83
CA PHE A 13 -2.20 0.73 -4.48
C PHE A 13 -1.01 -0.15 -4.11
N GLU A 14 -1.08 -1.45 -4.41
CA GLU A 14 0.02 -2.40 -4.18
C GLU A 14 1.29 -2.03 -4.95
N VAL A 15 1.17 -1.60 -6.21
CA VAL A 15 2.33 -1.16 -7.00
C VAL A 15 2.95 0.09 -6.41
N ILE A 16 2.14 1.09 -6.03
CA ILE A 16 2.64 2.34 -5.43
C ILE A 16 3.35 2.07 -4.10
N LEU A 17 2.73 1.30 -3.21
CA LEU A 17 3.30 0.97 -1.90
C LEU A 17 4.50 0.02 -2.02
N GLY A 18 4.43 -0.97 -2.90
CA GLY A 18 5.50 -1.91 -3.19
C GLY A 18 6.73 -1.22 -3.77
N LEU A 19 6.56 -0.28 -4.71
CA LEU A 19 7.67 0.55 -5.20
C LEU A 19 8.30 1.37 -4.07
N ARG A 20 7.49 2.01 -3.20
CA ARG A 20 8.03 2.72 -2.04
C ARG A 20 8.83 1.79 -1.14
N PHE A 21 8.28 0.62 -0.81
CA PHE A 21 8.93 -0.37 0.05
C PHE A 21 10.28 -0.79 -0.50
N ILE A 22 10.33 -1.18 -1.78
CA ILE A 22 11.56 -1.57 -2.48
C ILE A 22 12.57 -0.42 -2.45
N PHE A 23 12.18 0.80 -2.85
CA PHE A 23 13.10 1.93 -2.89
C PHE A 23 13.62 2.35 -1.51
N LYS A 24 12.81 2.23 -0.46
CA LYS A 24 13.28 2.51 0.91
C LYS A 24 14.35 1.51 1.36
N ILE A 25 14.15 0.22 1.07
CA ILE A 25 15.14 -0.82 1.40
C ILE A 25 16.42 -0.64 0.59
N LEU A 26 16.31 -0.24 -0.67
CA LEU A 26 17.45 0.03 -1.54
C LEU A 26 18.16 1.37 -1.23
N GLY A 27 17.68 2.15 -0.25
CA GLY A 27 18.27 3.44 0.09
C GLY A 27 18.15 4.49 -1.02
N ALA A 28 17.05 4.48 -1.76
CA ALA A 28 16.82 5.43 -2.85
C ALA A 28 16.91 6.88 -2.37
N ASN A 29 17.53 7.73 -3.19
CA ASN A 29 17.77 9.13 -2.83
C ASN A 29 16.45 9.93 -2.77
N PRO A 30 16.03 10.43 -1.58
CA PRO A 30 14.79 11.17 -1.43
C PRO A 30 14.81 12.56 -2.08
N THR A 31 15.98 13.07 -2.48
CA THR A 31 16.06 14.34 -3.23
C THR A 31 15.75 14.18 -4.71
N SER A 32 15.67 12.94 -5.23
CA SER A 32 15.20 12.67 -6.58
C SER A 32 13.72 13.04 -6.70
N GLY A 33 13.38 13.86 -7.71
CA GLY A 33 12.01 14.32 -7.91
C GLY A 33 10.97 13.18 -8.03
N PHE A 34 11.34 12.07 -8.68
CA PHE A 34 10.47 10.90 -8.79
C PHE A 34 10.27 10.20 -7.43
N ILE A 35 11.34 9.99 -6.66
CA ILE A 35 11.27 9.34 -5.35
C ILE A 35 10.47 10.20 -4.37
N HIS A 36 10.71 11.51 -4.38
CA HIS A 36 9.95 12.46 -3.59
C HIS A 36 8.45 12.43 -3.92
N PHE A 37 8.09 12.46 -5.21
CA PHE A 37 6.70 12.32 -5.67
C PHE A 37 6.08 11.01 -5.18
N LEU A 38 6.78 9.88 -5.39
CA LEU A 38 6.30 8.57 -4.99
C LEU A 38 6.06 8.49 -3.48
N TYR A 39 7.00 8.98 -2.66
CA TYR A 39 6.88 8.98 -1.19
C TYR A 39 5.75 9.88 -0.70
N SER A 40 5.48 10.99 -1.39
CA SER A 40 4.34 11.86 -1.08
C SER A 40 3.00 11.15 -1.34
N VAL A 41 2.81 10.59 -2.54
CA VAL A 41 1.56 9.89 -2.91
C VAL A 41 1.33 8.66 -2.04
N SER A 42 2.35 7.81 -1.90
CA SER A 42 2.27 6.61 -1.07
C SER A 42 2.12 6.94 0.42
N GLY A 43 2.60 8.10 0.87
CA GLY A 43 2.48 8.55 2.26
C GLY A 43 1.03 8.79 2.65
N PHE A 44 0.22 9.31 1.73
CA PHE A 44 -1.22 9.42 1.94
C PHE A 44 -1.88 8.04 2.12
N LEU A 45 -1.45 7.04 1.33
CA LEU A 45 -1.97 5.68 1.42
C LEU A 45 -1.54 4.95 2.70
N SER A 46 -0.33 5.22 3.22
CA SER A 46 0.16 4.60 4.46
C SER A 46 -0.23 5.35 5.74
N ALA A 47 -0.61 6.63 5.64
CA ALA A 47 -0.87 7.51 6.79
C ALA A 47 -1.78 6.92 7.89
N PRO A 48 -2.88 6.20 7.59
CA PRO A 48 -3.71 5.58 8.64
C PRO A 48 -2.97 4.52 9.47
N PHE A 49 -1.87 3.98 8.96
CA PHE A 49 -1.13 2.85 9.52
C PHE A 49 0.22 3.26 10.16
N ASP A 50 0.65 4.52 10.03
CA ASP A 50 1.99 4.99 10.40
C ASP A 50 2.32 4.87 11.90
N ASN A 51 1.31 4.76 12.77
CA ASN A 51 1.50 4.65 14.22
C ASN A 51 1.13 3.26 14.80
N ILE A 52 0.92 2.24 13.96
CA ILE A 52 0.47 0.91 14.43
C ILE A 52 1.49 0.24 15.35
N PHE A 53 2.78 0.47 15.14
CA PHE A 53 3.85 -0.16 15.93
C PHE A 53 4.49 0.77 16.96
N GLY A 54 3.97 2.00 17.15
CA GLY A 54 4.56 2.99 18.06
C GLY A 54 5.99 3.40 17.70
N VAL A 55 6.52 2.93 16.56
CA VAL A 55 7.77 3.40 15.98
C VAL A 55 7.48 4.79 15.45
N ARG A 56 7.81 5.81 16.24
CA ARG A 56 7.94 7.16 15.70
C ARG A 56 8.85 7.03 14.50
N ALA A 57 8.33 7.29 13.29
CA ALA A 57 9.17 7.47 12.12
C ALA A 57 10.34 8.32 12.59
N ALA A 58 11.55 7.75 12.55
CA ALA A 58 12.76 8.41 13.02
C ALA A 58 13.06 9.54 12.04
N ALA A 59 12.23 10.57 12.08
CA ALA A 59 12.33 11.80 11.34
C ALA A 59 13.33 12.69 12.06
N THR A 60 14.58 12.26 12.20
CA THR A 60 15.63 13.14 12.72
C THR A 60 17.05 12.84 12.24
N GLN A 61 17.35 11.75 11.53
CA GLN A 61 18.74 11.46 11.14
C GLN A 61 18.86 11.05 9.67
N GLU A 62 19.45 11.96 8.90
CA GLU A 62 19.89 11.76 7.53
C GLU A 62 20.70 10.46 7.42
N GLY A 63 20.27 9.55 6.53
CA GLY A 63 21.05 8.38 6.14
C GLY A 63 20.70 7.03 6.81
N VAL A 64 19.69 6.95 7.68
CA VAL A 64 19.27 5.64 8.26
C VAL A 64 18.24 4.97 7.36
N LEU A 65 18.43 3.68 7.07
CA LEU A 65 17.41 2.80 6.47
C LEU A 65 16.16 2.84 7.36
N VAL A 66 15.16 3.65 6.99
CA VAL A 66 13.88 3.66 7.70
C VAL A 66 13.03 2.55 7.12
N PHE A 67 13.18 1.35 7.68
CA PHE A 67 12.20 0.30 7.49
C PHE A 67 10.90 0.75 8.15
N GLU A 68 9.83 0.91 7.35
CA GLU A 68 8.51 1.31 7.81
C GLU A 68 7.57 0.11 7.74
N PRO A 69 7.33 -0.60 8.86
CA PRO A 69 6.43 -1.74 8.88
C PRO A 69 4.99 -1.34 8.52
N SER A 70 4.63 -0.05 8.68
CA SER A 70 3.32 0.48 8.29
C SER A 70 3.02 0.29 6.80
N ILE A 71 4.03 0.29 5.92
CA ILE A 71 3.84 0.06 4.48
C ILE A 71 3.32 -1.36 4.23
N LEU A 72 3.93 -2.36 4.88
CA LEU A 72 3.52 -3.75 4.74
C LEU A 72 2.11 -3.99 5.28
N VAL A 73 1.76 -3.33 6.39
CA VAL A 73 0.41 -3.38 6.94
C VAL A 73 -0.59 -2.74 5.96
N ALA A 74 -0.26 -1.58 5.39
CA ALA A 74 -1.12 -0.92 4.41
C ALA A 74 -1.41 -1.82 3.20
N MET A 75 -0.36 -2.45 2.63
CA MET A 75 -0.50 -3.41 1.52
C MET A 75 -1.43 -4.57 1.89
N LEU A 76 -1.16 -5.22 3.04
CA LEU A 76 -1.99 -6.32 3.50
C LEU A 76 -3.46 -5.90 3.68
N VAL A 77 -3.71 -4.75 4.29
CA VAL A 77 -5.07 -4.26 4.54
C VAL A 77 -5.80 -3.95 3.24
N TYR A 78 -5.16 -3.28 2.28
CA TYR A 78 -5.78 -2.99 0.98
C TYR A 78 -6.09 -4.26 0.19
N LEU A 79 -5.20 -5.24 0.22
CA LEU A 79 -5.43 -6.56 -0.38
C LEU A 79 -6.64 -7.27 0.25
N LEU A 80 -6.72 -7.28 1.58
CA LEU A 80 -7.82 -7.92 2.32
C LEU A 80 -9.17 -7.22 2.08
N ILE A 81 -9.19 -5.88 2.04
CA ILE A 81 -10.38 -5.09 1.74
C ILE A 81 -10.87 -5.42 0.32
N GLY A 82 -9.98 -5.37 -0.67
CA GLY A 82 -10.32 -5.68 -2.05
C GLY A 82 -10.88 -7.09 -2.22
N TRP A 83 -10.17 -8.08 -1.65
CA TRP A 83 -10.61 -9.47 -1.64
C TRP A 83 -11.98 -9.64 -0.96
N GLY A 84 -12.18 -9.02 0.20
CA GLY A 84 -13.42 -9.07 0.96
C GLY A 84 -14.61 -8.50 0.19
N ILE A 85 -14.43 -7.32 -0.45
CA ILE A 85 -15.47 -6.70 -1.27
C ILE A 85 -15.83 -7.62 -2.44
N VAL A 86 -14.85 -8.14 -3.18
CA VAL A 86 -15.11 -9.06 -4.30
C VAL A 86 -15.85 -10.31 -3.84
N LYS A 87 -15.44 -10.89 -2.70
CA LYS A 87 -16.09 -12.07 -2.14
C LYS A 87 -17.56 -11.79 -1.80
N LEU A 88 -17.85 -10.67 -1.16
CA LEU A 88 -19.23 -10.26 -0.84
C LEU A 88 -20.08 -10.04 -2.09
N LEU A 89 -19.52 -9.39 -3.13
CA LEU A 89 -20.22 -9.17 -4.39
C LEU A 89 -20.56 -10.49 -5.11
N ASN A 90 -19.66 -11.47 -5.03
CA ASN A 90 -19.86 -12.79 -5.62
C ASN A 90 -20.86 -13.63 -4.80
N LEU A 91 -20.96 -13.46 -3.48
CA LEU A 91 -21.98 -14.16 -2.67
C LEU A 91 -23.40 -13.76 -3.05
N ASN A 92 -23.62 -12.51 -3.45
CA ASN A 92 -24.95 -12.00 -3.81
C ASN A 92 -25.39 -12.35 -5.23
N HIS A 93 -24.52 -12.95 -6.04
CA HIS A 93 -24.89 -13.63 -7.28
C HIS A 93 -24.80 -15.14 -7.03
N PRO A 94 -25.93 -15.84 -6.76
CA PRO A 94 -25.91 -17.29 -6.78
C PRO A 94 -25.37 -17.71 -8.13
N ALA A 95 -24.32 -18.54 -8.14
CA ALA A 95 -23.80 -19.11 -9.37
C ALA A 95 -24.97 -19.82 -10.05
N ASP A 96 -25.33 -19.38 -11.25
CA ASP A 96 -26.30 -20.08 -12.08
C ASP A 96 -25.76 -21.50 -12.27
N THR A 97 -26.25 -22.44 -11.47
CA THR A 97 -25.91 -23.85 -11.59
C THR A 97 -26.57 -24.35 -12.86
N VAL A 98 -25.77 -24.50 -13.91
CA VAL A 98 -26.15 -25.21 -15.15
C VAL A 98 -25.35 -26.49 -15.23
#